data_AF-A0A2M6X274-F1
#
_entry.id   AF-A0A2M6X274-F1
#
_cell.length_a   1.000
_cell.length_b   1.000
_cell.length_c   1.000
_cell.angle_alpha   90.00
_cell.angle_beta   90.00
_cell.angle_gamma   90.00
#
_symmetry.space_group_name_H-M   'P 1'
#
loop_
_entity.id
_entity.type
_entity.pdbx_description
1 polymer ?
#
loop_
_entity_poly.entity_id
_entity_poly.type
_entity_poly.pdbx_seq_one_letter_code
_entity_poly.pdbx_strand_id
1 'polypeptide(L)'
;MNEKKDNKLAFIFTPIPFVLLRAYDLLTKNDRDLLVQIASFGPNGCFLSVNKITEKILVCGEPAFYRSVYKLKHLKLIKFKRGNRKMSNRYFFETDPRNWRLTEDLHKKIQEDAGKLGITDLKFNNEPFPNVFGFVTSFNICYPSHKIENSKKIKNPQENYRQPVAEDDSYLQITKWQNRIEQMERSKTTFLIIKNYNYFSQNISAYKAWKDGVLNDYSASETEKRYIKALIEKFELIAKNPKSEFEKQCFVLMEALLNDGKSGFEIEGALLKLKNRYDQEIALQASVDGDPEK
;
A
#
# COMPACT_ATOMS: atom_id res chain seq x y z
N MET A 1 -54.69 4.70 10.66
CA MET A 1 -53.38 4.75 11.38
C MET A 1 -52.34 4.18 10.45
N ASN A 2 -51.43 5.01 9.92
CA ASN A 2 -50.30 4.55 9.14
C ASN A 2 -49.18 4.16 10.11
N GLU A 3 -48.97 2.86 10.29
CA GLU A 3 -47.79 2.35 10.98
C GLU A 3 -46.54 2.74 10.16
N LYS A 4 -45.78 3.70 10.69
CA LYS A 4 -44.40 3.94 10.24
C LYS A 4 -43.60 2.67 10.54
N LYS A 5 -43.32 1.87 9.52
CA LYS A 5 -42.32 0.81 9.63
C LYS A 5 -40.98 1.45 9.97
N ASP A 6 -40.51 1.20 11.19
CA ASP A 6 -39.14 1.50 11.59
C ASP A 6 -38.19 0.77 10.64
N ASN A 7 -37.59 1.52 9.71
CA ASN A 7 -36.49 1.05 8.88
C ASN A 7 -35.25 0.88 9.78
N LYS A 8 -35.22 -0.18 10.58
CA LYS A 8 -33.98 -0.63 11.21
C LYS A 8 -33.00 -1.00 10.10
N LEU A 9 -31.92 -0.21 9.98
CA LEU A 9 -30.81 -0.53 9.10
C LEU A 9 -30.27 -1.90 9.51
N ALA A 10 -30.52 -2.92 8.69
CA ALA A 10 -29.95 -4.23 8.90
C ALA A 10 -28.45 -4.14 8.63
N PHE A 11 -27.63 -4.24 9.69
CA PHE A 11 -26.19 -4.36 9.56
C PHE A 11 -25.88 -5.72 8.92
N ILE A 12 -25.33 -5.70 7.70
CA ILE A 12 -24.90 -6.91 7.00
C ILE A 12 -23.45 -7.17 7.38
N PHE A 13 -23.20 -8.27 8.09
CA PHE A 13 -21.86 -8.75 8.37
C PHE A 13 -21.52 -9.89 7.41
N THR A 14 -20.42 -9.78 6.68
CA THR A 14 -19.91 -10.84 5.81
C THR A 14 -18.57 -11.32 6.35
N PRO A 15 -18.47 -12.55 6.90
CA PRO A 15 -17.23 -13.05 7.47
C PRO A 15 -16.21 -13.32 6.37
N ILE A 16 -14.96 -12.90 6.60
CA ILE A 16 -13.81 -13.24 5.76
C ILE A 16 -12.80 -13.98 6.63
N PRO A 17 -12.37 -15.20 6.26
CA PRO A 17 -11.34 -15.92 7.00
C PRO A 17 -10.06 -15.11 7.10
N PHE A 18 -9.54 -14.97 8.31
CA PHE A 18 -8.38 -14.15 8.58
C PHE A 18 -7.12 -14.62 7.85
N VAL A 19 -6.99 -15.93 7.63
CA VAL A 19 -5.91 -16.52 6.82
C VAL A 19 -5.87 -15.95 5.40
N LEU A 20 -7.01 -15.59 4.82
CA LEU A 20 -7.08 -14.97 3.50
C LEU A 20 -6.56 -13.53 3.53
N LEU A 21 -6.85 -12.79 4.60
CA LEU A 21 -6.33 -11.43 4.82
C LEU A 21 -4.83 -11.43 5.17
N ARG A 22 -4.27 -12.57 5.58
CA ARG A 22 -2.84 -12.77 5.84
C ARG A 22 -2.09 -13.47 4.71
N ALA A 23 -2.74 -13.74 3.57
CA ALA A 23 -2.10 -14.36 2.42
C ALA A 23 -1.24 -13.35 1.63
N TYR A 24 -0.18 -12.81 2.25
CA TYR A 24 0.63 -11.72 1.71
C TYR A 24 1.38 -12.09 0.42
N ASP A 25 1.77 -13.36 0.27
CA ASP A 25 2.46 -13.85 -0.92
C ASP A 25 1.51 -14.02 -2.11
N LEU A 26 0.24 -14.35 -1.81
CA LEU A 26 -0.77 -14.57 -2.84
C LEU A 26 -1.50 -13.29 -3.20
N LEU A 27 -1.87 -12.46 -2.22
CA LEU A 27 -2.66 -11.24 -2.40
C LEU A 27 -1.80 -10.02 -2.05
N THR A 28 -1.85 -8.97 -2.86
CA THR A 28 -1.25 -7.67 -2.52
C THR A 28 -2.15 -6.89 -1.55
N LYS A 29 -1.67 -5.78 -1.01
CA LYS A 29 -2.50 -4.87 -0.20
C LYS A 29 -3.77 -4.45 -0.95
N ASN A 30 -3.64 -4.05 -2.21
CA ASN A 30 -4.78 -3.63 -3.03
C ASN A 30 -5.77 -4.77 -3.26
N ASP A 31 -5.29 -6.00 -3.45
CA ASP A 31 -6.17 -7.17 -3.61
C ASP A 31 -7.01 -7.41 -2.35
N ARG A 32 -6.38 -7.32 -1.17
CA ARG A 32 -7.07 -7.51 0.12
C ARG A 32 -8.05 -6.38 0.42
N ASP A 33 -7.62 -5.14 0.25
CA ASP A 33 -8.48 -3.97 0.49
C ASP A 33 -9.69 -3.99 -0.44
N LEU A 34 -9.49 -4.35 -1.71
CA LEU A 34 -10.58 -4.53 -2.66
C LEU A 34 -11.52 -5.66 -2.24
N LEU A 35 -10.99 -6.80 -1.77
CA LEU A 35 -11.79 -7.92 -1.31
C LEU A 35 -12.65 -7.55 -0.10
N VAL A 36 -12.08 -6.90 0.90
CA VAL A 36 -12.80 -6.40 2.09
C VAL A 36 -13.87 -5.41 1.67
N GLN A 37 -13.53 -4.48 0.77
CA GLN A 37 -14.49 -3.52 0.27
C GLN A 37 -15.65 -4.21 -0.46
N ILE A 38 -15.40 -5.21 -1.29
CA ILE A 38 -16.44 -5.97 -1.99
C ILE A 38 -17.32 -6.72 -0.99
N ALA A 39 -16.72 -7.40 -0.02
CA ALA A 39 -17.43 -8.17 0.99
C ALA A 39 -18.33 -7.31 1.89
N SER A 40 -17.93 -6.07 2.18
CA SER A 40 -18.75 -5.14 3.00
C SER A 40 -20.11 -4.77 2.39
N PHE A 41 -20.30 -4.96 1.07
CA PHE A 41 -21.61 -4.79 0.43
C PHE A 41 -22.51 -6.05 0.52
N GLY A 42 -21.96 -7.16 0.99
CA GLY A 42 -22.64 -8.44 1.17
C GLY A 42 -23.40 -8.89 -0.09
N PRO A 43 -24.66 -9.32 0.05
CA PRO A 43 -25.44 -9.88 -1.07
C PRO A 43 -25.80 -8.86 -2.15
N ASN A 44 -25.72 -7.55 -1.85
CA ASN A 44 -26.06 -6.50 -2.82
C ASN A 44 -24.99 -6.33 -3.91
N GLY A 45 -23.77 -6.78 -3.62
CA GLY A 45 -22.58 -6.58 -4.44
C GLY A 45 -22.10 -5.13 -4.42
N CYS A 46 -20.79 -4.94 -4.50
CA CYS A 46 -20.18 -3.62 -4.64
C CYS A 46 -20.53 -3.03 -6.00
N PHE A 47 -21.24 -1.91 -5.99
CA PHE A 47 -21.69 -1.16 -7.18
C PHE A 47 -20.95 0.17 -7.36
N LEU A 48 -19.90 0.41 -6.57
CA LEU A 48 -19.11 1.64 -6.64
C LEU A 48 -18.46 1.78 -8.01
N SER A 49 -18.36 3.02 -8.49
CA SER A 49 -17.63 3.32 -9.72
C SER A 49 -16.14 3.01 -9.55
N VAL A 50 -15.47 2.67 -10.66
CA VAL A 50 -14.04 2.38 -10.67
C VAL A 50 -13.25 3.54 -10.06
N ASN A 51 -13.51 4.77 -10.52
CA ASN A 51 -12.85 5.98 -10.01
C ASN A 51 -12.97 6.15 -8.50
N LYS A 52 -14.15 5.86 -7.94
CA LYS A 52 -14.34 5.95 -6.48
C LYS A 52 -13.49 4.92 -5.75
N ILE A 53 -13.42 3.69 -6.27
CA ILE A 53 -12.60 2.63 -5.68
C ILE A 53 -11.11 2.97 -5.80
N THR A 54 -10.65 3.37 -6.98
CA THR A 54 -9.23 3.65 -7.24
C THR A 54 -8.72 4.87 -6.50
N GLU A 55 -9.48 5.97 -6.48
CA GLU A 55 -9.01 7.25 -5.90
C GLU A 55 -9.22 7.36 -4.39
N LYS A 56 -10.34 6.84 -3.87
CA LYS A 56 -10.73 7.05 -2.47
C LYS A 56 -10.47 5.87 -1.56
N ILE A 57 -10.44 4.66 -2.09
CA ILE A 57 -10.36 3.44 -1.28
C ILE A 57 -8.98 2.80 -1.41
N LEU A 58 -8.56 2.48 -2.63
CA LEU A 58 -7.32 1.76 -2.88
C LEU A 58 -6.11 2.70 -3.06
N VAL A 59 -6.35 3.95 -3.43
CA VAL A 59 -5.32 4.95 -3.79
C VAL A 59 -4.33 4.35 -4.80
N CYS A 60 -4.88 3.82 -5.90
CA CYS A 60 -4.11 3.12 -6.94
C CYS A 60 -4.61 3.49 -8.34
N GLY A 61 -3.79 3.24 -9.37
CA GLY A 61 -4.20 3.44 -10.75
C GLY A 61 -5.18 2.36 -11.25
N GLU A 62 -5.98 2.68 -12.27
CA GLU A 62 -6.91 1.72 -12.89
C GLU A 62 -6.27 0.39 -13.33
N PRO A 63 -5.04 0.35 -13.91
CA PRO A 63 -4.42 -0.92 -14.28
C PRO A 63 -4.20 -1.86 -13.10
N ALA A 64 -3.84 -1.31 -11.93
CA ALA A 64 -3.65 -2.07 -10.70
C ALA A 64 -5.00 -2.59 -10.18
N PHE A 65 -6.04 -1.77 -10.21
CA PHE A 65 -7.40 -2.19 -9.85
C PHE A 65 -7.90 -3.35 -10.71
N TYR A 66 -7.79 -3.24 -12.04
CA TYR A 66 -8.25 -4.32 -12.92
C TYR A 66 -7.44 -5.60 -12.74
N ARG A 67 -6.12 -5.49 -12.52
CA ARG A 67 -5.29 -6.65 -12.16
C ARG A 67 -5.81 -7.32 -10.89
N SER A 68 -6.13 -6.55 -9.85
CA SER A 68 -6.72 -7.07 -8.61
C SER A 68 -8.08 -7.74 -8.84
N VAL A 69 -8.96 -7.12 -9.62
CA VAL A 69 -10.27 -7.72 -9.99
C VAL A 69 -10.09 -9.07 -10.67
N TYR A 70 -9.23 -9.15 -11.70
CA TYR A 70 -9.02 -10.41 -12.43
C TYR A 70 -8.36 -11.46 -11.56
N LYS A 71 -7.44 -11.05 -10.68
CA LYS A 71 -6.77 -11.93 -9.73
C LYS A 71 -7.75 -12.56 -8.75
N LEU A 72 -8.57 -11.73 -8.09
CA LEU A 72 -9.63 -12.20 -7.19
C LEU A 72 -10.66 -13.08 -7.91
N LYS A 73 -10.99 -12.75 -9.17
CA LYS A 73 -11.86 -13.58 -10.01
C LYS A 73 -11.22 -14.93 -10.36
N HIS A 74 -9.92 -14.96 -10.67
CA HIS A 74 -9.17 -16.19 -10.99
C HIS A 74 -9.07 -17.14 -9.79
N LEU A 75 -8.91 -16.56 -8.60
CA LEU A 75 -8.97 -17.27 -7.31
C LEU A 75 -10.41 -17.67 -6.90
N LYS A 76 -11.42 -17.32 -7.70
CA LYS A 76 -12.85 -17.52 -7.43
C LYS A 76 -13.33 -16.92 -6.09
N LEU A 77 -12.64 -15.87 -5.62
CA LEU A 77 -13.01 -15.13 -4.41
C LEU A 77 -14.12 -14.12 -4.68
N ILE A 78 -14.27 -13.69 -5.93
CA ILE A 78 -15.34 -12.79 -6.35
C ILE A 78 -16.03 -13.28 -7.62
N LYS A 79 -17.31 -12.93 -7.75
CA LYS A 79 -18.10 -13.01 -8.96
C LYS A 79 -18.27 -11.60 -9.55
N PHE A 80 -18.18 -11.50 -10.87
CA PHE A 80 -18.34 -10.25 -11.60
C PHE A 80 -19.61 -10.28 -12.44
N LYS A 81 -20.47 -9.28 -12.26
CA LYS A 81 -21.63 -9.03 -13.12
C LYS A 81 -21.42 -7.71 -13.84
N ARG A 82 -21.29 -7.78 -15.17
CA ARG A 82 -21.13 -6.59 -16.01
C ARG A 82 -22.40 -5.73 -15.91
N GLY A 83 -22.19 -4.44 -15.68
CA GLY A 83 -23.23 -3.43 -15.75
C GLY A 83 -23.69 -3.17 -17.19
N ASN A 84 -24.75 -2.38 -17.35
CA ASN A 84 -25.22 -1.88 -18.64
C ASN A 84 -25.19 -0.34 -18.64
N ARG A 85 -25.67 0.32 -19.70
CA ARG A 85 -25.68 1.80 -19.78
C ARG A 85 -26.36 2.49 -18.58
N LYS A 86 -27.24 1.80 -17.86
CA LYS A 86 -27.99 2.33 -16.71
C LYS A 86 -27.50 1.83 -15.35
N MET A 87 -26.60 0.84 -15.31
CA MET A 87 -26.14 0.22 -14.07
C MET A 87 -24.63 0.00 -14.09
N SER A 88 -23.95 0.36 -13.02
CA SER A 88 -22.53 0.08 -12.84
C SER A 88 -22.25 -1.43 -12.76
N ASN A 89 -20.98 -1.79 -12.99
CA ASN A 89 -20.50 -3.14 -12.72
C ASN A 89 -20.75 -3.51 -11.26
N ARG A 90 -21.05 -4.79 -11.01
CA ARG A 90 -21.20 -5.31 -9.67
C ARG A 90 -20.22 -6.44 -9.38
N TYR A 91 -19.61 -6.36 -8.22
CA TYR A 91 -18.67 -7.34 -7.70
C TYR A 91 -19.27 -7.98 -6.46
N PHE A 92 -19.32 -9.31 -6.42
CA PHE A 92 -19.89 -10.06 -5.30
C PHE A 92 -18.80 -10.90 -4.68
N PHE A 93 -18.68 -10.90 -3.36
CA PHE A 93 -17.80 -11.83 -2.65
C PHE A 93 -18.40 -13.23 -2.70
N GLU A 94 -17.57 -14.24 -2.97
CA GLU A 94 -17.97 -15.64 -2.84
C GLU A 94 -17.88 -16.04 -1.37
N THR A 95 -19.03 -16.15 -0.71
CA THR A 95 -19.10 -16.43 0.73
C THR A 95 -18.83 -17.89 1.06
N ASP A 96 -19.03 -18.82 0.12
CA ASP A 96 -18.77 -20.23 0.34
C ASP A 96 -17.30 -20.58 0.01
N PRO A 97 -16.47 -20.88 1.03
CA PRO A 97 -15.06 -21.20 0.82
C PRO A 97 -14.84 -22.42 -0.07
N ARG A 98 -15.82 -23.33 -0.18
CA ARG A 98 -15.72 -24.51 -1.05
C ARG A 98 -15.56 -24.13 -2.52
N ASN A 99 -16.05 -22.95 -2.92
CA ASN A 99 -16.01 -22.46 -4.28
C ASN A 99 -14.75 -21.67 -4.62
N TRP A 100 -13.85 -21.47 -3.66
CA TRP A 100 -12.58 -20.79 -3.90
C TRP A 100 -11.58 -21.68 -4.60
N ARG A 101 -10.57 -21.06 -5.21
CA ARG A 101 -9.45 -21.72 -5.83
C ARG A 101 -8.16 -21.04 -5.35
N LEU A 102 -7.64 -21.50 -4.22
CA LEU A 102 -6.43 -20.95 -3.60
C LEU A 102 -5.25 -21.90 -3.81
N THR A 103 -4.12 -21.62 -3.16
CA THR A 103 -2.99 -22.54 -3.11
C THR A 103 -3.27 -23.72 -2.17
N GLU A 104 -2.59 -24.84 -2.36
CA GLU A 104 -2.68 -26.02 -1.48
C GLU A 104 -2.48 -25.65 0.00
N ASP A 105 -1.43 -24.88 0.30
CA ASP A 105 -1.13 -24.40 1.65
C ASP A 105 -2.29 -23.61 2.27
N LEU A 106 -2.97 -22.77 1.49
CA LEU A 106 -4.10 -21.98 1.99
C LEU A 106 -5.35 -22.84 2.17
N HIS A 107 -5.63 -23.78 1.27
CA HIS A 107 -6.71 -24.75 1.46
C HIS A 107 -6.52 -25.54 2.75
N LYS A 108 -5.29 -26.01 3.01
CA LYS A 108 -4.95 -26.74 4.23
C LYS A 108 -5.16 -25.90 5.49
N LYS A 109 -4.65 -24.66 5.52
CA LYS A 109 -4.84 -23.75 6.67
C LYS A 109 -6.32 -23.44 6.92
N ILE A 110 -7.11 -23.23 5.86
CA ILE A 110 -8.56 -23.01 5.97
C ILE A 110 -9.25 -24.26 6.52
N GLN A 111 -8.86 -25.47 6.09
CA GLN A 111 -9.39 -26.71 6.64
C GLN A 111 -9.04 -26.90 8.11
N GLU A 112 -7.81 -26.62 8.50
CA GLU A 112 -7.38 -26.66 9.90
C GLU A 112 -8.18 -25.68 10.77
N ASP A 113 -8.36 -24.44 10.31
CA ASP A 113 -9.16 -23.44 11.02
C ASP A 113 -10.65 -23.81 11.06
N ALA A 114 -11.19 -24.40 10.00
CA ALA A 114 -12.56 -24.91 9.97
C ALA A 114 -12.75 -26.08 10.95
N GLY A 115 -11.75 -26.98 11.06
CA GLY A 115 -11.75 -28.08 12.02
C GLY A 115 -11.78 -27.59 13.47
N LYS A 116 -11.05 -26.53 13.80
CA LYS A 116 -11.11 -25.88 15.13
C LYS A 116 -12.50 -25.32 15.46
N LEU A 117 -13.28 -24.99 14.44
CA LEU A 117 -14.66 -24.51 14.55
C LEU A 117 -15.70 -25.64 14.48
N GLY A 118 -15.27 -26.91 14.49
CA GLY A 118 -16.15 -28.07 14.42
C GLY A 118 -16.68 -28.40 13.02
N ILE A 119 -16.11 -27.81 11.96
CA ILE A 119 -16.46 -28.11 10.58
C ILE A 119 -15.49 -29.18 10.06
N THR A 120 -15.92 -30.44 10.09
CA THR A 120 -15.04 -31.60 9.83
C THR A 120 -14.89 -31.99 8.36
N ASP A 121 -15.77 -31.50 7.47
CA ASP A 121 -15.83 -31.94 6.06
C ASP A 121 -15.74 -30.79 5.04
N LEU A 122 -14.84 -29.83 5.26
CA LEU A 122 -14.61 -28.78 4.27
C LEU A 122 -13.84 -29.32 3.06
N LYS A 123 -14.57 -29.77 2.03
CA LYS A 123 -14.02 -30.18 0.73
C LYS A 123 -14.17 -29.05 -0.30
N PHE A 124 -13.05 -28.66 -0.91
CA PHE A 124 -13.03 -27.65 -1.96
C PHE A 124 -13.47 -28.24 -3.29
N ASN A 125 -14.30 -27.51 -4.03
CA ASN A 125 -14.82 -27.91 -5.33
C ASN A 125 -13.81 -27.70 -6.46
N ASN A 126 -12.77 -26.89 -6.21
CA ASN A 126 -11.76 -26.57 -7.21
C ASN A 126 -10.41 -27.13 -6.81
N GLU A 127 -9.71 -27.67 -7.82
CA GLU A 127 -8.32 -28.06 -7.68
C GLU A 127 -7.47 -26.84 -7.30
N PRO A 128 -6.71 -26.92 -6.19
CA PRO A 128 -5.84 -25.83 -5.76
C PRO A 128 -4.72 -25.56 -6.76
N PHE A 129 -4.13 -24.37 -6.66
CA PHE A 129 -2.83 -24.13 -7.28
C PHE A 129 -1.75 -24.81 -6.43
N PRO A 130 -0.74 -25.44 -7.05
CA PRO A 130 0.31 -26.14 -6.29
C PRO A 130 1.06 -25.18 -5.36
N ASN A 131 1.26 -23.94 -5.78
CA ASN A 131 1.87 -22.87 -4.99
C ASN A 131 1.60 -21.51 -5.65
N VAL A 132 2.14 -20.43 -5.07
CA VAL A 132 2.02 -19.06 -5.60
C VAL A 132 2.55 -18.96 -7.03
N PHE A 133 3.65 -19.64 -7.35
CA PHE A 133 4.22 -19.64 -8.71
C PHE A 133 3.27 -20.29 -9.73
N GLY A 134 2.65 -21.42 -9.36
CA GLY A 134 1.63 -22.08 -10.18
C GLY A 134 0.41 -21.19 -10.42
N PHE A 135 -0.03 -20.46 -9.39
CA PHE A 135 -1.06 -19.43 -9.52
C PHE A 135 -0.64 -18.33 -10.51
N VAL A 136 0.54 -17.71 -10.34
CA VAL A 136 1.00 -16.62 -11.20
C VAL A 136 1.15 -17.06 -12.65
N THR A 137 1.68 -18.26 -12.88
CA THR A 137 1.82 -18.85 -14.22
C THR A 137 0.46 -19.02 -14.88
N SER A 138 -0.49 -19.64 -14.19
CA SER A 138 -1.86 -19.81 -14.69
C SER A 138 -2.54 -18.46 -14.95
N PHE A 139 -2.39 -17.50 -14.04
CA PHE A 139 -2.97 -16.16 -14.16
C PHE A 139 -2.41 -15.42 -15.38
N ASN A 140 -1.10 -15.43 -15.58
CA ASN A 140 -0.43 -14.74 -16.68
C ASN A 140 -0.76 -15.33 -18.06
N ILE A 141 -1.13 -16.62 -18.12
CA ILE A 141 -1.66 -17.29 -19.32
C ILE A 141 -3.08 -16.81 -19.60
N CYS A 142 -3.96 -16.79 -18.59
CA CYS A 142 -5.36 -16.41 -18.74
C CYS A 142 -5.58 -14.90 -18.97
N TYR A 143 -4.72 -14.05 -18.39
CA TYR A 143 -4.86 -12.59 -18.39
C TYR A 143 -3.57 -11.90 -18.83
N PRO A 144 -3.13 -12.07 -20.09
CA PRO A 144 -1.83 -11.59 -20.56
C PRO A 144 -1.68 -10.05 -20.50
N SER A 145 -2.78 -9.29 -20.63
CA SER A 145 -2.78 -7.82 -20.52
C SER A 145 -2.66 -7.31 -19.07
N HIS A 146 -2.83 -8.19 -18.08
CA HIS A 146 -2.79 -7.85 -16.66
C HIS A 146 -1.69 -8.61 -15.92
N LYS A 147 -0.67 -9.10 -16.64
CA LYS A 147 0.40 -9.94 -16.10
C LYS A 147 0.96 -9.42 -14.77
N ILE A 148 1.21 -10.36 -13.88
CA ILE A 148 1.99 -10.16 -12.66
C ILE A 148 3.44 -10.35 -13.06
N GLU A 149 4.23 -9.29 -12.94
CA GLU A 149 5.67 -9.35 -13.17
C GLU A 149 6.31 -10.13 -12.02
N ASN A 150 7.02 -11.21 -12.36
CA ASN A 150 7.85 -11.92 -11.39
C ASN A 150 9.04 -11.01 -11.05
N SER A 151 8.96 -10.28 -9.95
CA SER A 151 10.13 -9.60 -9.39
C SER A 151 11.14 -10.67 -9.00
N LYS A 152 12.20 -10.77 -9.83
CA LYS A 152 13.32 -11.73 -9.83
C LYS A 152 13.07 -13.00 -10.65
N LYS A 153 13.92 -13.21 -11.68
CA LYS A 153 14.25 -14.54 -12.21
C LYS A 153 14.72 -15.39 -11.03
N ILE A 154 13.85 -16.23 -10.51
CA ILE A 154 14.21 -17.29 -9.57
C ILE A 154 15.06 -18.28 -10.38
N LYS A 155 16.38 -18.21 -10.20
CA LYS A 155 17.29 -19.25 -10.71
C LYS A 155 17.08 -20.46 -9.80
N ASN A 156 16.79 -21.61 -10.41
CA ASN A 156 16.59 -22.94 -9.81
C ASN A 156 15.16 -23.30 -9.33
N PRO A 157 14.42 -24.10 -10.11
CA PRO A 157 13.15 -24.71 -9.70
C PRO A 157 13.26 -25.79 -8.61
N GLN A 158 14.47 -26.20 -8.22
CA GLN A 158 14.69 -27.35 -7.32
C GLN A 158 14.88 -26.99 -5.83
N GLU A 159 14.99 -25.71 -5.45
CA GLU A 159 15.15 -25.32 -4.03
C GLU A 159 13.82 -25.23 -3.25
N ASN A 160 12.67 -25.46 -3.90
CA ASN A 160 11.34 -25.36 -3.28
C ASN A 160 10.92 -26.55 -2.38
N TYR A 161 11.85 -27.39 -1.92
CA TYR A 161 11.56 -28.36 -0.84
C TYR A 161 11.84 -27.80 0.56
N ARG A 162 12.26 -26.54 0.69
CA ARG A 162 12.26 -25.88 1.98
C ARG A 162 10.99 -25.07 2.12
N GLN A 163 10.19 -25.40 3.15
CA GLN A 163 9.17 -24.49 3.66
C GLN A 163 9.74 -23.07 3.64
N PRO A 164 9.06 -22.08 3.02
CA PRO A 164 9.50 -20.72 3.16
C PRO A 164 9.36 -20.40 4.64
N VAL A 165 10.50 -20.23 5.30
CA VAL A 165 10.59 -19.52 6.57
C VAL A 165 9.82 -18.23 6.32
N ALA A 166 8.76 -17.99 7.10
CA ALA A 166 8.02 -16.73 7.05
C ALA A 166 9.06 -15.62 6.94
N GLU A 167 9.09 -14.88 5.83
CA GLU A 167 9.92 -13.68 5.78
C GLU A 167 9.36 -12.79 6.88
N ASP A 168 10.09 -12.79 7.99
CA ASP A 168 9.71 -12.14 9.24
C ASP A 168 9.29 -10.70 8.88
N ASP A 169 8.12 -10.23 9.31
CA ASP A 169 7.66 -8.85 9.03
C ASP A 169 8.75 -7.83 9.45
N SER A 170 9.58 -8.23 10.42
CA SER A 170 10.85 -7.61 10.82
C SER A 170 11.84 -7.42 9.65
N TYR A 171 12.12 -8.45 8.86
CA TYR A 171 13.06 -8.39 7.73
C TYR A 171 12.59 -7.43 6.64
N LEU A 172 11.31 -7.47 6.25
CA LEU A 172 10.75 -6.55 5.25
C LEU A 172 10.78 -5.10 5.72
N GLN A 173 10.51 -4.84 7.01
CA GLN A 173 10.66 -3.50 7.60
C GLN A 173 12.13 -3.06 7.65
N ILE A 174 13.05 -3.96 8.01
CA ILE A 174 14.50 -3.69 8.02
C ILE A 174 14.97 -3.33 6.60
N THR A 175 14.59 -4.12 5.58
CA THR A 175 14.96 -3.84 4.17
C THR A 175 14.38 -2.51 3.69
N LYS A 176 13.13 -2.19 4.08
CA LYS A 176 12.51 -0.90 3.77
C LYS A 176 13.31 0.27 4.34
N TRP A 177 13.76 0.19 5.59
CA TRP A 177 14.56 1.23 6.23
C TRP A 177 15.99 1.30 5.67
N GLN A 178 16.61 0.17 5.36
CA GLN A 178 17.90 0.12 4.66
C GLN A 178 17.83 0.83 3.30
N ASN A 179 16.81 0.53 2.50
CA ASN A 179 16.59 1.20 1.22
C ASN A 179 16.42 2.72 1.37
N ARG A 180 15.76 3.18 2.45
CA ARG A 180 15.61 4.61 2.74
C ARG A 180 16.92 5.28 3.13
N ILE A 181 17.77 4.59 3.90
CA ILE A 181 19.13 5.05 4.22
C ILE A 181 19.94 5.19 2.93
N GLU A 182 19.99 4.14 2.11
CA GLU A 182 20.72 4.18 0.84
C GLU A 182 20.23 5.29 -0.10
N GLN A 183 18.92 5.49 -0.21
CA GLN A 183 18.36 6.58 -1.02
C GLN A 183 18.74 7.96 -0.48
N MET A 184 18.76 8.14 0.84
CA MET A 184 19.17 9.39 1.47
C MET A 184 20.68 9.64 1.36
N GLU A 185 21.50 8.59 1.30
CA GLU A 185 22.94 8.69 1.07
C GLU A 185 23.27 9.01 -0.39
N ARG A 186 22.55 8.42 -1.33
CA ARG A 186 22.76 8.64 -2.77
C ARG A 186 22.10 9.92 -3.30
N SER A 187 21.08 10.44 -2.63
CA SER A 187 20.39 11.65 -3.06
C SER A 187 21.31 12.86 -2.98
N LYS A 188 21.49 13.54 -4.12
CA LYS A 188 22.23 14.80 -4.22
C LYS A 188 21.36 16.02 -3.87
N THR A 189 20.05 15.84 -3.70
CA THR A 189 19.11 16.96 -3.54
C THR A 189 18.78 17.15 -2.06
N THR A 190 19.20 18.28 -1.50
CA THR A 190 18.88 18.75 -0.14
C THR A 190 17.38 18.82 0.12
N PHE A 191 16.57 19.11 -0.91
CA PHE A 191 15.11 19.06 -0.86
C PHE A 191 14.56 17.74 -0.30
N LEU A 192 15.14 16.59 -0.70
CA LEU A 192 14.63 15.28 -0.25
C LEU A 192 14.83 15.10 1.26
N ILE A 193 15.91 15.66 1.80
CA ILE A 193 16.23 15.63 3.24
C ILE A 193 15.24 16.52 4.00
N ILE A 194 15.04 17.76 3.53
CA ILE A 194 14.07 18.71 4.11
C ILE A 194 12.65 18.14 4.08
N LYS A 195 12.24 17.56 2.94
CA LYS A 195 10.95 16.92 2.75
C LYS A 195 10.74 15.76 3.73
N ASN A 196 11.68 14.82 3.78
CA ASN A 196 11.56 13.63 4.62
C ASN A 196 11.56 13.98 6.11
N TYR A 197 12.30 15.01 6.53
CA TYR A 197 12.27 15.49 7.91
C TYR A 197 10.85 15.87 8.34
N ASN A 198 10.11 16.60 7.50
CA ASN A 198 8.73 16.99 7.81
C ASN A 198 7.75 15.79 7.78
N TYR A 199 7.89 14.92 6.78
CA TYR A 199 7.08 13.71 6.68
C TYR A 199 7.19 12.82 7.92
N PHE A 200 8.38 12.70 8.50
CA PHE A 200 8.65 11.90 9.71
C PHE A 200 8.61 12.71 11.01
N SER A 201 7.98 13.88 11.04
CA SER A 201 7.93 14.78 12.21
C SER A 201 7.53 14.08 13.52
N GLN A 202 6.57 13.14 13.49
CA GLN A 202 6.16 12.35 14.66
C GLN A 202 7.24 11.38 15.12
N ASN A 203 7.83 10.60 14.21
CA ASN A 203 8.93 9.68 14.51
C ASN A 203 10.17 10.42 15.02
N ILE A 204 10.46 11.60 14.47
CA ILE A 204 11.56 12.47 14.91
C ILE A 204 11.30 13.00 16.33
N SER A 205 10.08 13.46 16.61
CA SER A 205 9.71 13.95 17.93
C SER A 205 9.80 12.83 18.98
N ALA A 206 9.30 11.64 18.65
CA ALA A 206 9.41 10.46 19.50
C ALA A 206 10.87 10.03 19.72
N TYR A 207 11.70 10.04 18.67
CA TYR A 207 13.13 9.73 18.76
C TYR A 207 13.88 10.73 19.64
N LYS A 208 13.61 12.04 19.51
CA LYS A 208 14.21 13.07 20.36
C LYS A 208 13.79 12.89 21.82
N ALA A 209 12.49 12.75 22.09
CA ALA A 209 11.97 12.52 23.44
C ALA A 209 12.57 11.25 24.09
N TRP A 210 12.76 10.18 23.31
CA TRP A 210 13.44 8.96 23.79
C TRP A 210 14.92 9.18 24.09
N LYS A 211 15.64 9.87 23.19
CA LYS A 211 17.06 10.18 23.36
C LYS A 211 17.31 11.09 24.58
N ASP A 212 16.39 12.00 24.85
CA ASP A 212 16.44 12.95 25.96
C ASP A 212 15.91 12.34 27.29
N GLY A 213 15.55 11.06 27.30
CA GLY A 213 15.06 10.35 28.48
C GLY A 213 13.64 10.71 28.92
N VAL A 214 12.90 11.47 28.10
CA VAL A 214 11.49 11.83 28.33
C VAL A 214 10.56 10.66 27.99
N LEU A 215 10.92 9.85 27.00
CA LEU A 215 10.19 8.66 26.60
C LEU A 215 10.95 7.39 27.03
N ASN A 216 10.32 6.55 27.84
CA ASN A 216 10.96 5.35 28.40
C ASN A 216 11.23 4.25 27.36
N ASP A 217 10.40 4.17 26.31
CA ASP A 217 10.60 3.20 25.22
C ASP A 217 10.20 3.80 23.87
N TYR A 218 11.05 3.57 22.87
CA TYR A 218 10.80 3.93 21.47
C TYR A 218 10.74 2.64 20.66
N SER A 219 9.50 2.21 20.38
CA SER A 219 9.13 0.94 19.74
C SER A 219 9.50 0.84 18.24
N ALA A 220 10.58 1.48 17.84
CA ALA A 220 11.11 1.46 16.49
C ALA A 220 12.25 0.44 16.35
N SER A 221 12.39 -0.14 15.16
CA SER A 221 13.52 -1.01 14.84
C SER A 221 14.86 -0.24 14.91
N GLU A 222 15.97 -0.94 15.13
CA GLU A 222 17.30 -0.33 15.18
C GLU A 222 17.66 0.37 13.85
N THR A 223 17.22 -0.19 12.73
CA THR A 223 17.42 0.40 11.40
C THR A 223 16.63 1.70 11.21
N GLU A 224 15.41 1.76 11.74
CA GLU A 224 14.62 2.99 11.77
C GLU A 224 15.28 4.06 12.64
N LYS A 225 15.74 3.69 13.85
CA LYS A 225 16.48 4.61 14.74
C LYS A 225 17.70 5.20 14.03
N ARG A 226 18.47 4.38 13.31
CA ARG A 226 19.63 4.83 12.51
C ARG A 226 19.22 5.79 11.39
N TYR A 227 18.15 5.49 10.66
CA TYR A 227 17.65 6.36 9.60
C TYR A 227 17.21 7.72 10.16
N ILE A 228 16.39 7.73 11.21
CA ILE A 228 15.87 8.96 11.83
C ILE A 228 17.03 9.80 12.38
N LYS A 229 18.01 9.19 13.04
CA LYS A 229 19.23 9.87 13.49
C LYS A 229 19.96 10.55 12.34
N ALA A 230 20.28 9.80 11.28
CA ALA A 230 21.01 10.33 10.14
C ALA A 230 20.23 11.43 9.39
N LEU A 231 18.89 11.31 9.34
CA LEU A 231 18.01 12.34 8.78
C LEU A 231 18.06 13.64 9.59
N ILE A 232 18.02 13.56 10.92
CA ILE A 232 18.15 14.72 11.81
C ILE A 232 19.50 15.40 11.62
N GLU A 233 20.60 14.64 11.67
CA GLU A 233 21.96 15.18 11.53
C GLU A 233 22.16 15.90 10.19
N LYS A 234 21.71 15.29 9.09
CA LYS A 234 21.79 15.93 7.76
C LYS A 234 20.89 17.16 7.67
N PHE A 235 19.68 17.10 8.22
CA PHE A 235 18.77 18.24 8.22
C PHE A 235 19.35 19.42 9.01
N GLU A 236 19.88 19.19 10.21
CA GLU A 236 20.51 20.23 11.03
C GLU A 236 21.73 20.86 10.35
N LEU A 237 22.51 20.06 9.62
CA LEU A 237 23.63 20.58 8.83
C LEU A 237 23.17 21.54 7.74
N ILE A 238 22.10 21.20 7.02
CA ILE A 238 21.52 22.05 5.97
C ILE A 238 20.90 23.30 6.60
N ALA A 239 20.15 23.15 7.71
CA ALA A 239 19.48 24.26 8.39
C ALA A 239 20.47 25.31 8.92
N LYS A 240 21.65 24.88 9.41
CA LYS A 240 22.70 25.80 9.89
C LYS A 240 23.34 26.61 8.76
N ASN A 241 23.36 26.09 7.53
CA ASN A 241 23.98 26.78 6.40
C ASN A 241 23.28 26.43 5.06
N PRO A 242 22.10 27.03 4.79
CA PRO A 242 21.40 26.85 3.53
C PRO A 242 22.23 27.41 2.36
N LYS A 243 22.58 26.57 1.39
CA LYS A 243 23.48 26.92 0.29
C LYS A 243 22.75 27.52 -0.91
N SER A 244 21.48 27.20 -1.10
CA SER A 244 20.67 27.71 -2.21
C SER A 244 19.55 28.62 -1.75
N GLU A 245 19.11 29.53 -2.63
CA GLU A 245 17.96 30.39 -2.37
C GLU A 245 16.68 29.57 -2.17
N PHE A 246 16.54 28.49 -2.93
CA PHE A 246 15.47 27.53 -2.75
C PHE A 246 15.46 26.89 -1.34
N GLU A 247 16.63 26.51 -0.81
CA GLU A 247 16.72 25.97 0.56
C GLU A 247 16.28 26.99 1.60
N LYS A 248 16.71 28.26 1.47
CA LYS A 248 16.27 29.34 2.36
C LYS A 248 14.75 29.51 2.34
N GLN A 249 14.15 29.53 1.14
CA GLN A 249 12.70 29.61 0.98
C GLN A 249 11.98 28.42 1.62
N CYS A 250 12.55 27.22 1.54
CA CYS A 250 12.01 26.04 2.22
C CYS A 250 11.96 26.26 3.74
N PHE A 251 13.05 26.75 4.35
CA PHE A 251 13.09 26.98 5.80
C PHE A 251 12.13 28.09 6.25
N VAL A 252 12.06 29.20 5.51
CA VAL A 252 11.11 30.29 5.82
C VAL A 252 9.66 29.78 5.75
N LEU A 253 9.31 29.02 4.70
CA LEU A 253 7.98 28.45 4.56
C LEU A 253 7.67 27.45 5.67
N MET A 254 8.64 26.60 6.04
CA MET A 254 8.48 25.66 7.13
C MET A 254 8.22 26.35 8.47
N GLU A 255 9.01 27.37 8.79
CA GLU A 255 8.88 28.12 10.05
C GLU A 255 7.51 28.81 10.14
N ALA A 256 7.07 29.46 9.06
CA ALA A 256 5.74 30.06 9.00
C ALA A 256 4.63 29.03 9.25
N LEU A 257 4.68 27.87 8.59
CA LEU A 257 3.67 26.83 8.74
C LEU A 257 3.72 26.16 10.13
N LEU A 258 4.90 26.03 10.73
CA LEU A 258 5.04 25.54 12.10
C LEU A 258 4.42 26.51 13.11
N ASN A 259 4.65 27.82 12.94
CA ASN A 259 4.02 28.86 13.76
C ASN A 259 2.50 28.87 13.62
N ASP A 260 1.99 28.51 12.44
CA ASP A 260 0.56 28.32 12.17
C ASP A 260 -0.01 26.98 12.69
N GLY A 261 0.80 26.17 13.39
CA GLY A 261 0.39 24.90 13.96
C GLY A 261 0.13 23.79 12.93
N LYS A 262 0.71 23.88 11.73
CA LYS A 262 0.52 22.88 10.67
C LYS A 262 1.24 21.57 10.98
N SER A 263 0.62 20.47 10.58
CA SER A 263 1.21 19.14 10.70
C SER A 263 2.35 18.93 9.69
N GLY A 264 3.27 18.02 10.00
CA GLY A 264 4.41 17.72 9.11
C GLY A 264 4.02 17.26 7.71
N PHE A 265 2.86 16.60 7.55
CA PHE A 265 2.31 16.23 6.24
C PHE A 265 1.85 17.46 5.43
N GLU A 266 1.21 18.42 6.09
CA GLU A 266 0.80 19.67 5.43
C GLU A 266 2.01 20.49 4.99
N ILE A 267 3.05 20.54 5.82
CA ILE A 267 4.32 21.20 5.51
C ILE A 267 5.02 20.52 4.33
N GLU A 268 5.07 19.18 4.30
CA GLU A 268 5.60 18.42 3.16
C GLU A 268 4.85 18.74 1.85
N GLY A 269 3.52 18.77 1.89
CA GLY A 269 2.69 19.13 0.73
C GLY A 269 2.95 20.55 0.23
N ALA A 270 3.15 21.52 1.13
CA ALA A 270 3.48 22.90 0.78
C ALA A 270 4.88 23.03 0.15
N LEU A 271 5.86 22.32 0.71
CA LEU A 271 7.23 22.26 0.17
C LEU A 271 7.27 21.64 -1.23
N LEU A 272 6.45 20.62 -1.50
CA LEU A 272 6.33 20.03 -2.83
C LEU A 272 5.77 21.03 -3.86
N LYS A 273 4.77 21.82 -3.46
CA LYS A 273 4.24 22.90 -4.32
C LYS A 273 5.29 23.99 -4.55
N LEU A 274 6.09 24.33 -3.55
CA LEU A 274 7.20 25.27 -3.69
C LEU A 274 8.24 24.74 -4.69
N LYS A 275 8.64 23.47 -4.56
CA LYS A 275 9.58 22.82 -5.49
C LYS A 275 9.09 22.84 -6.93
N ASN A 276 7.82 22.49 -7.14
CA ASN A 276 7.24 22.47 -8.49
C ASN A 276 7.22 23.86 -9.13
N ARG A 277 6.91 24.90 -8.36
CA ARG A 277 6.97 26.29 -8.85
C ARG A 277 8.39 26.71 -9.19
N TYR A 278 9.34 26.44 -8.29
CA TYR A 278 10.75 26.75 -8.50
C TYR A 278 11.32 26.05 -9.75
N ASP A 279 10.96 24.79 -9.97
CA ASP A 279 11.38 24.04 -11.16
C ASP A 279 10.78 24.61 -12.45
N GLN A 280 9.53 25.08 -12.41
CA GLN A 280 8.88 25.76 -13.53
C GLN A 280 9.55 27.10 -13.84
N GLU A 281 9.88 27.88 -12.82
CA GLU A 281 10.58 29.16 -12.96
C GLU A 281 11.98 28.99 -13.56
N ILE A 282 12.74 27.98 -13.10
CA ILE A 282 14.04 27.64 -13.69
C ILE A 282 13.88 27.19 -15.14
N ALA A 283 12.89 26.34 -15.44
CA ALA A 283 12.67 25.87 -16.81
C ALA A 283 12.29 27.01 -17.76
N LEU A 284 11.51 27.98 -17.28
CA LEU A 284 11.16 29.19 -18.03
C LEU A 284 12.38 30.08 -18.25
N GLN A 285 13.21 30.31 -17.23
CA GLN A 285 14.45 31.09 -17.39
C GLN A 285 15.43 30.42 -18.37
N ALA A 286 15.60 29.09 -18.28
CA ALA A 286 16.43 28.33 -19.22
C ALA A 286 15.90 28.36 -20.67
N SER A 287 14.58 28.50 -20.86
CA SER A 287 13.97 28.65 -22.20
C SER A 287 14.12 30.05 -22.78
N VAL A 288 14.27 31.08 -21.94
CA VAL A 288 14.51 32.48 -22.35
C VAL A 288 15.98 32.72 -22.68
N ASP A 289 16.90 32.10 -21.94
CA ASP A 289 18.34 32.16 -22.22
C ASP A 289 18.79 31.24 -23.38
N GLY A 290 17.91 30.34 -23.83
CA GLY A 290 18.15 29.38 -24.91
C GLY A 290 17.82 29.87 -26.31
N ASP A 291 17.33 31.11 -26.46
CA ASP A 291 17.00 31.69 -27.76
C ASP A 291 17.59 33.11 -27.91
N PRO A 292 18.90 33.23 -28.21
CA PRO A 292 19.36 34.34 -29.00
C PRO A 292 19.05 33.99 -30.47
N GLU A 293 18.01 34.58 -31.06
CA GLU A 293 17.97 34.69 -32.51
C GLU A 293 19.21 35.49 -32.96
N LYS A 294 20.28 34.78 -33.35
CA LYS A 294 21.27 35.07 -34.42
C LYS A 294 22.58 34.31 -34.26
#